data_AF-A0A3A4X254-F1
#
_entry.id   AF-A0A3A4X254-F1
#
_cell.length_a   1.000
_cell.length_b   1.000
_cell.length_c   1.000
_cell.angle_alpha   90.00
_cell.angle_beta   90.00
_cell.angle_gamma   90.00
#
_symmetry.space_group_name_H-M   'P 1'
#
loop_
_entity.id
_entity.type
_entity.pdbx_description
1 polymer ?
#
loop_
_entity_poly.entity_id
_entity_poly.type
_entity_poly.pdbx_seq_one_letter_code
_entity_poly.pdbx_strand_id
1 'polypeptide(L)'
;ETRPNDLDEEILAAMTEAGLESLLLGIESGSPGVLGTLSKHASTDIGDRAIALCRQAGIEPEVGFLMHTPDASVADLFHNLAFLEKNGLLDRLDRTANLLCHRQIVFRGTRGFERYREQGRILGTDPLGFEARIAWQDPRAEWVADVIVPVCLDVLRLTGDPASPLYWETAEANRRIRGQVNDRLVTVFQDTLHQAAQALTLPEVESARRRAREGVLL
;
A
#
# COMPACT_ATOMS: atom_id res chain seq x y z
N GLU A 1 -7.14 0.61 -15.91
CA GLU A 1 -5.79 0.66 -15.31
C GLU A 1 -4.79 1.08 -16.37
N THR A 2 -3.82 1.92 -16.03
CA THR A 2 -2.75 2.35 -16.94
C THR A 2 -1.44 2.58 -16.20
N ARG A 3 -0.34 2.69 -16.94
CA ARG A 3 0.95 3.11 -16.39
C ARG A 3 1.00 4.63 -16.31
N PRO A 4 1.68 5.19 -15.30
CA PRO A 4 1.90 6.64 -15.20
C PRO A 4 2.49 7.31 -16.46
N ASN A 5 3.35 6.60 -17.21
CA ASN A 5 4.00 7.13 -18.42
C ASN A 5 3.14 7.09 -19.69
N ASP A 6 2.03 6.36 -19.67
CA ASP A 6 1.16 6.19 -20.84
C ASP A 6 0.06 7.27 -20.88
N LEU A 7 0.14 8.27 -20.00
CA LEU A 7 -0.81 9.37 -19.89
C LEU A 7 -0.16 10.70 -20.26
N ASP A 8 -0.92 11.48 -21.02
CA ASP A 8 -0.71 12.91 -21.24
C ASP A 8 -2.04 13.66 -21.16
N GLU A 9 -1.96 14.98 -21.30
CA GLU A 9 -3.12 15.87 -21.20
C GLU A 9 -4.16 15.60 -22.30
N GLU A 10 -3.70 15.28 -23.52
CA GLU A 10 -4.59 15.05 -24.67
C GLU A 10 -5.39 13.77 -24.50
N ILE A 11 -4.73 12.68 -24.10
CA ILE A 11 -5.39 11.40 -23.81
C ILE A 11 -6.38 11.56 -22.66
N LEU A 12 -5.98 12.21 -21.56
CA LEU A 12 -6.87 12.39 -20.41
C LEU A 12 -8.09 13.24 -20.76
N ALA A 13 -7.92 14.33 -21.52
CA ALA A 13 -9.03 15.16 -21.98
C ALA A 13 -9.99 14.38 -22.88
N ALA A 14 -9.47 13.63 -23.85
CA ALA A 14 -10.30 12.80 -24.72
C ALA A 14 -11.07 11.72 -23.92
N MET A 15 -10.43 11.12 -22.91
CA MET A 15 -11.06 10.11 -22.06
C MET A 15 -12.12 10.71 -21.15
N THR A 16 -11.90 11.88 -20.55
CA THR A 16 -12.90 12.55 -19.70
C THR A 16 -14.09 13.04 -20.51
N GLU A 17 -13.86 13.59 -21.71
CA GLU A 17 -14.93 13.95 -22.66
C GLU A 17 -15.77 12.73 -23.08
N ALA A 18 -15.14 11.55 -23.18
CA ALA A 18 -15.81 10.29 -23.45
C ALA A 18 -16.53 9.68 -22.23
N GLY A 19 -16.45 10.30 -21.06
CA GLY A 19 -17.14 9.87 -19.83
C GLY A 19 -16.33 8.96 -18.91
N LEU A 20 -14.99 9.02 -18.94
CA LEU A 20 -14.17 8.31 -17.95
C LEU A 20 -14.39 8.88 -16.55
N GLU A 21 -14.89 8.05 -15.63
CA GLU A 21 -15.17 8.44 -14.24
C GLU A 21 -14.08 8.02 -13.24
N SER A 22 -13.30 6.98 -13.54
CA SER A 22 -12.29 6.45 -12.62
C SER A 22 -11.10 5.86 -13.36
N LEU A 23 -9.93 5.95 -12.71
CA LEU A 23 -8.67 5.45 -13.24
C LEU A 23 -7.84 4.81 -12.13
N LEU A 24 -7.22 3.68 -12.43
CA LEU A 24 -6.20 3.07 -11.58
C LEU A 24 -4.81 3.27 -12.22
N LEU A 25 -3.90 3.88 -11.47
CA LEU A 25 -2.51 4.14 -11.84
C LEU A 25 -1.56 3.15 -11.16
N GLY A 26 -0.82 2.35 -11.93
CA GLY A 26 0.22 1.47 -11.38
C GLY A 26 1.50 2.23 -11.02
N ILE A 27 1.55 2.83 -9.83
CA ILE A 27 2.74 3.58 -9.33
C ILE A 27 3.73 2.66 -8.62
N GLU A 28 3.23 1.58 -8.02
CA GLU A 28 4.00 0.47 -7.43
C GLU A 28 4.76 0.79 -6.14
N SER A 29 5.49 1.91 -6.04
CA SER A 29 6.23 2.27 -4.82
C SER A 29 6.67 3.75 -4.83
N GLY A 30 6.81 4.33 -3.65
CA GLY A 30 7.48 5.61 -3.41
C GLY A 30 8.98 5.49 -3.12
N SER A 31 9.53 4.28 -3.05
CA SER A 31 10.96 4.04 -2.86
C SER A 31 11.70 3.91 -4.20
N PRO A 32 12.72 4.73 -4.47
CA PRO A 32 13.58 4.58 -5.64
C PRO A 32 14.27 3.20 -5.71
N GLY A 33 14.65 2.62 -4.57
CA GLY A 33 15.32 1.31 -4.50
C GLY A 33 14.38 0.17 -4.92
N VAL A 34 13.13 0.21 -4.44
CA VAL A 34 12.10 -0.77 -4.80
C VAL A 34 11.70 -0.61 -6.26
N LEU A 35 11.46 0.62 -6.73
CA LEU A 35 11.12 0.89 -8.13
C LEU A 35 12.18 0.39 -9.12
N GLY A 36 13.46 0.60 -8.81
CA GLY A 36 14.57 0.08 -9.62
C GLY A 36 14.55 -1.44 -9.74
N THR A 37 14.12 -2.13 -8.69
CA THR A 37 14.01 -3.59 -8.66
C THR A 37 12.82 -4.11 -9.47
N LEU A 38 11.68 -3.41 -9.42
CA LEU A 38 10.44 -3.82 -10.09
C LEU A 38 10.48 -3.68 -11.64
N SER A 39 11.55 -3.12 -12.22
CA SER A 39 11.84 -3.12 -13.66
C SER A 39 10.71 -2.56 -14.55
N LYS A 40 10.03 -1.49 -14.09
CA LYS A 40 8.86 -0.90 -14.78
C LYS A 40 9.11 0.49 -15.41
N HIS A 41 10.36 0.95 -15.55
CA HIS A 41 10.68 2.33 -15.98
C HIS A 41 9.91 3.41 -15.18
N ALA A 42 9.60 3.11 -13.92
CA ALA A 42 8.85 3.96 -13.02
C ALA A 42 9.81 4.78 -12.13
N SER A 43 9.47 6.04 -11.89
CA SER A 43 10.11 6.89 -10.89
C SER A 43 9.04 7.58 -10.05
N THR A 44 9.42 8.08 -8.88
CA THR A 44 8.53 8.87 -8.03
C THR A 44 8.03 10.12 -8.75
N ASP A 45 8.90 10.79 -9.51
CA ASP A 45 8.54 12.02 -10.24
C ASP A 45 7.50 11.75 -11.34
N ILE A 46 7.60 10.59 -12.00
CA ILE A 46 6.62 10.12 -12.97
C ILE A 46 5.27 9.90 -12.28
N GLY A 47 5.26 9.25 -11.10
CA GLY A 47 4.05 9.03 -10.30
C GLY A 47 3.41 10.34 -9.86
N ASP A 48 4.20 11.25 -9.29
CA ASP A 48 3.76 12.59 -8.87
C ASP A 48 3.08 13.35 -10.03
N ARG A 49 3.73 13.37 -11.20
CA ARG A 49 3.21 14.03 -12.39
C ARG A 49 1.92 13.39 -12.89
N ALA A 50 1.84 12.06 -12.94
CA ALA A 50 0.65 11.35 -13.40
C ALA A 50 -0.56 11.61 -12.49
N ILE A 51 -0.36 11.63 -11.17
CA ILE A 51 -1.40 12.00 -10.20
C ILE A 51 -1.87 13.43 -10.45
N ALA A 52 -0.94 14.38 -10.60
CA ALA A 52 -1.26 15.77 -10.87
C ALA A 52 -2.05 15.95 -12.18
N LEU A 53 -1.65 15.27 -13.25
CA LEU A 53 -2.34 15.30 -14.54
C LEU A 53 -3.78 14.79 -14.43
N CYS A 54 -4.00 13.67 -13.72
CA CYS A 54 -5.36 13.15 -13.50
C CYS A 54 -6.23 14.18 -12.78
N ARG A 55 -5.70 14.79 -11.70
CA ARG A 55 -6.42 15.80 -10.90
C ARG A 55 -6.73 17.06 -11.70
N GLN A 56 -5.82 17.49 -12.58
CA GLN A 56 -6.05 18.62 -13.49
C GLN A 56 -7.18 18.32 -14.48
N ALA A 57 -7.32 17.07 -14.91
CA ALA A 57 -8.42 16.60 -15.75
C ALA A 57 -9.73 16.35 -14.96
N GLY A 58 -9.75 16.63 -13.65
CA GLY A 58 -10.93 16.43 -12.79
C GLY A 58 -11.14 14.99 -12.31
N ILE A 59 -10.15 14.11 -12.49
CA ILE A 59 -10.18 12.72 -12.03
C ILE A 59 -9.28 12.57 -10.80
N GLU A 60 -9.83 12.05 -9.71
CA GLU A 60 -9.01 11.57 -8.59
C GLU A 60 -8.63 10.10 -8.84
N PRO A 61 -7.36 9.77 -9.12
CA PRO A 61 -6.98 8.40 -9.45
C PRO A 61 -6.95 7.50 -8.22
N GLU A 62 -7.29 6.22 -8.38
CA GLU A 62 -6.84 5.17 -7.49
C GLU A 62 -5.41 4.77 -7.87
N VAL A 63 -4.63 4.31 -6.89
CA VAL A 63 -3.20 3.99 -7.09
C VAL A 63 -2.95 2.52 -6.76
N GLY A 64 -2.44 1.78 -7.73
CA GLY A 64 -1.81 0.48 -7.50
C GLY A 64 -0.44 0.67 -6.85
N PHE A 65 -0.28 0.16 -5.64
CA PHE A 65 0.89 0.41 -4.80
C PHE A 65 1.28 -0.84 -4.02
N LEU A 66 2.56 -1.19 -4.01
CA LEU A 66 3.15 -2.27 -3.23
C LEU A 66 3.84 -1.66 -2.02
N MET A 67 3.10 -1.55 -0.91
CA MET A 67 3.65 -1.01 0.33
C MET A 67 4.72 -1.93 0.91
N HIS A 68 4.49 -3.24 0.83
CA HIS A 68 5.29 -4.27 1.49
C HIS A 68 5.86 -5.22 0.45
N THR A 69 7.19 -5.21 0.25
CA THR A 69 7.87 -6.17 -0.64
C THR A 69 8.99 -6.90 0.09
N PRO A 70 9.30 -8.17 -0.25
CA PRO A 70 10.37 -8.91 0.41
C PRO A 70 11.76 -8.26 0.28
N ASP A 71 11.96 -7.35 -0.68
CA ASP A 71 13.21 -6.62 -0.89
C ASP A 71 13.26 -5.28 -0.16
N ALA A 72 12.14 -4.82 0.41
CA ALA A 72 12.06 -3.53 1.09
C ALA A 72 12.78 -3.55 2.44
N SER A 73 13.47 -2.45 2.74
CA SER A 73 13.93 -2.08 4.07
C SER A 73 12.92 -1.18 4.78
N VAL A 74 13.10 -0.94 6.09
CA VAL A 74 12.28 0.04 6.82
C VAL A 74 12.40 1.45 6.21
N ALA A 75 13.57 1.81 5.68
CA ALA A 75 13.77 3.09 5.00
C ALA A 75 12.92 3.20 3.72
N ASP A 76 12.73 2.10 2.98
CA ASP A 76 11.85 2.08 1.82
C ASP A 76 10.39 2.29 2.20
N LEU A 77 9.97 1.75 3.35
CA LEU A 77 8.62 1.98 3.87
C LEU A 77 8.40 3.43 4.28
N PHE A 78 9.43 4.12 4.80
CA PHE A 78 9.37 5.57 5.04
C PHE A 78 9.26 6.36 3.74
N HIS A 79 10.02 6.01 2.69
CA HIS A 79 9.87 6.65 1.38
C HIS A 79 8.47 6.46 0.79
N ASN A 80 7.94 5.24 0.90
CA ASN A 80 6.57 4.95 0.50
C ASN A 80 5.56 5.84 1.25
N LEU A 81 5.66 5.92 2.58
CA LEU A 81 4.77 6.75 3.38
C LEU A 81 4.86 8.23 2.97
N ALA A 82 6.07 8.77 2.86
CA ALA A 82 6.29 10.16 2.47
C ALA A 82 5.72 10.47 1.08
N PHE A 83 5.83 9.54 0.13
CA PHE A 83 5.23 9.68 -1.20
C PHE A 83 3.69 9.74 -1.12
N LEU A 84 3.07 8.86 -0.33
CA LEU A 84 1.62 8.82 -0.18
C LEU A 84 1.09 10.09 0.52
N GLU A 85 1.77 10.57 1.55
CA GLU A 85 1.44 11.82 2.25
C GLU A 85 1.59 13.04 1.34
N LYS A 86 2.72 13.16 0.65
CA LYS A 86 3.00 14.26 -0.30
C LYS A 86 1.91 14.37 -1.36
N ASN A 87 1.41 13.23 -1.85
CA ASN A 87 0.39 13.18 -2.88
C ASN A 87 -1.05 13.18 -2.33
N GLY A 88 -1.26 13.29 -1.01
CA GLY A 88 -2.59 13.31 -0.41
C GLY A 88 -3.39 12.03 -0.67
N LEU A 89 -2.72 10.88 -0.72
CA LEU A 89 -3.35 9.58 -1.02
C LEU A 89 -3.89 8.86 0.23
N LEU A 90 -3.66 9.43 1.43
CA LEU A 90 -4.08 8.88 2.71
C LEU A 90 -5.28 9.65 3.32
N ASP A 91 -6.07 10.30 2.46
CA ASP A 91 -7.17 11.20 2.83
C ASP A 91 -8.51 10.49 3.09
N ARG A 92 -8.62 9.21 2.69
CA ARG A 92 -9.85 8.41 2.82
C ARG A 92 -9.55 7.03 3.38
N LEU A 93 -10.29 6.64 4.42
CA LEU A 93 -10.07 5.39 5.19
C LEU A 93 -9.89 4.14 4.33
N ASP A 94 -10.79 3.88 3.38
CA ASP A 94 -10.71 2.65 2.58
C ASP A 94 -9.47 2.67 1.68
N ARG A 95 -9.12 3.83 1.12
CA ARG A 95 -7.92 4.01 0.30
C ARG A 95 -6.65 3.87 1.15
N THR A 96 -6.58 4.53 2.29
CA THR A 96 -5.47 4.43 3.24
C THR A 96 -5.25 2.98 3.68
N ALA A 97 -6.30 2.29 4.14
CA ALA A 97 -6.20 0.91 4.59
C ALA A 97 -5.82 -0.03 3.44
N ASN A 98 -6.33 0.21 2.24
CA ASN A 98 -5.95 -0.51 1.04
C ASN A 98 -4.45 -0.28 0.74
N LEU A 99 -3.99 0.95 0.57
CA LEU A 99 -2.59 1.26 0.25
C LEU A 99 -1.61 0.70 1.29
N LEU A 100 -1.91 0.84 2.59
CA LEU A 100 -1.01 0.40 3.65
C LEU A 100 -0.96 -1.12 3.86
N CYS A 101 -1.89 -1.90 3.27
CA CYS A 101 -1.93 -3.36 3.43
C CYS A 101 -1.34 -4.14 2.25
N HIS A 102 -1.12 -3.50 1.10
CA HIS A 102 -0.71 -4.22 -0.10
C HIS A 102 0.70 -4.80 0.06
N ARG A 103 0.74 -6.14 0.02
CA ARG A 103 1.96 -6.95 0.03
C ARG A 103 2.16 -7.57 -1.34
N GLN A 104 3.41 -7.61 -1.79
CA GLN A 104 3.75 -8.30 -3.03
C GLN A 104 3.45 -9.79 -2.90
N ILE A 105 2.61 -10.29 -3.81
CA ILE A 105 2.39 -11.71 -4.03
C ILE A 105 3.32 -12.16 -5.16
N VAL A 106 4.04 -13.26 -4.95
CA VAL A 106 5.00 -13.79 -5.93
C VAL A 106 4.44 -15.08 -6.51
N PHE A 107 4.02 -15.02 -7.77
CA PHE A 107 3.43 -16.15 -8.48
C PHE A 107 4.45 -16.95 -9.27
N ARG A 108 4.37 -18.28 -9.19
CA ARG A 108 5.11 -19.21 -10.06
C ARG A 108 4.86 -18.88 -11.52
N GLY A 109 5.91 -18.95 -12.33
CA GLY A 109 5.86 -18.61 -13.76
C GLY A 109 6.13 -17.12 -14.05
N THR A 110 6.30 -16.29 -13.02
CA THR A 110 6.76 -14.90 -13.19
C THR A 110 8.29 -14.81 -13.09
N ARG A 111 8.89 -13.80 -13.72
CA ARG A 111 10.32 -13.49 -13.57
C ARG A 111 10.69 -13.23 -12.10
N GLY A 112 9.79 -12.65 -11.32
CA GLY A 112 9.99 -12.42 -9.89
C GLY A 112 10.18 -13.71 -9.11
N PHE A 113 9.39 -14.75 -9.40
CA PHE A 113 9.55 -16.06 -8.79
C PHE A 113 10.91 -16.70 -9.11
N GLU A 114 11.31 -16.69 -10.38
CA GLU A 114 12.61 -17.24 -10.79
C GLU A 114 13.78 -16.52 -10.12
N ARG A 115 13.71 -15.19 -10.03
CA ARG A 115 14.71 -14.37 -9.32
C ARG A 115 14.84 -14.79 -7.85
N TYR A 116 13.72 -14.96 -7.13
CA TYR A 116 13.77 -15.38 -5.73
C TYR A 116 14.19 -16.85 -5.56
N ARG A 117 13.87 -17.71 -6.53
CA ARG A 117 14.32 -19.10 -6.58
C ARG A 117 15.84 -19.18 -6.71
N GLU A 118 16.42 -18.43 -7.64
CA GLU A 118 17.87 -18.36 -7.88
C GLU A 118 18.62 -17.80 -6.66
N GLN A 119 18.00 -16.87 -5.92
CA GLN A 119 18.54 -16.34 -4.66
C GLN A 119 18.39 -17.30 -3.47
N GLY A 120 17.70 -18.43 -3.61
CA GLY A 120 17.41 -19.34 -2.51
C GLY A 120 16.47 -18.76 -1.44
N ARG A 121 15.66 -17.76 -1.79
CA ARG A 121 14.78 -17.02 -0.85
C ARG A 121 13.34 -17.53 -0.83
N ILE A 122 12.99 -18.56 -1.59
CA ILE A 122 11.66 -19.19 -1.52
C ILE A 122 11.63 -20.10 -0.28
N LEU A 123 10.81 -19.74 0.70
CA LEU A 123 10.61 -20.51 1.94
C LEU A 123 9.57 -21.63 1.78
N GLY A 124 8.77 -21.58 0.72
CA GLY A 124 7.73 -22.53 0.41
C GLY A 124 6.68 -21.92 -0.49
N THR A 125 5.65 -22.69 -0.80
CA THR A 125 4.50 -22.25 -1.59
C THR A 125 3.20 -22.62 -0.89
N ASP A 126 2.10 -22.04 -1.35
CA ASP A 126 0.76 -22.52 -1.05
C ASP A 126 0.55 -23.99 -1.51
N PRO A 127 -0.58 -24.63 -1.15
CA PRO A 127 -0.84 -26.03 -1.49
C PRO A 127 -0.88 -26.34 -3.00
N LEU A 128 -1.22 -25.36 -3.84
CA LEU A 128 -1.21 -25.51 -5.30
C LEU A 128 0.18 -25.30 -5.91
N GLY A 129 1.15 -24.85 -5.10
CA GLY A 129 2.50 -24.55 -5.55
C GLY A 129 2.62 -23.24 -6.32
N PHE A 130 1.59 -22.41 -6.35
CA PHE A 130 1.48 -21.22 -7.19
C PHE A 130 1.98 -19.95 -6.51
N GLU A 131 1.60 -19.70 -5.25
CA GLU A 131 2.00 -18.51 -4.50
C GLU A 131 3.21 -18.83 -3.62
N ALA A 132 4.30 -18.08 -3.79
CA ALA A 132 5.52 -18.26 -3.02
C ALA A 132 5.56 -17.40 -1.76
N ARG A 133 5.97 -18.01 -0.65
CA ARG A 133 6.41 -17.30 0.55
C ARG A 133 7.89 -17.01 0.44
N ILE A 134 8.25 -15.73 0.50
CA ILE A 134 9.62 -15.25 0.28
C ILE A 134 10.25 -14.84 1.62
N ALA A 135 11.51 -15.19 1.83
CA ALA A 135 12.32 -14.69 2.93
C ALA A 135 12.64 -13.21 2.71
N TRP A 136 12.36 -12.36 3.70
CA TRP A 136 12.60 -10.93 3.60
C TRP A 136 14.06 -10.56 3.75
N GLN A 137 14.46 -9.48 3.10
CA GLN A 137 15.83 -8.95 3.17
C GLN A 137 16.06 -8.20 4.49
N ASP A 138 15.09 -7.38 4.92
CA ASP A 138 15.10 -6.72 6.22
C ASP A 138 14.00 -7.32 7.12
N PRO A 139 14.34 -8.09 8.17
CA PRO A 139 13.35 -8.68 9.07
C PRO A 139 12.53 -7.63 9.83
N ARG A 140 13.03 -6.39 9.94
CA ARG A 140 12.27 -5.29 10.56
C ARG A 140 11.16 -4.80 9.63
N ALA A 141 11.39 -4.81 8.31
CA ALA A 141 10.36 -4.50 7.34
C ALA A 141 9.30 -5.61 7.28
N GLU A 142 9.72 -6.89 7.37
CA GLU A 142 8.79 -8.02 7.50
C GLU A 142 7.91 -7.87 8.74
N TRP A 143 8.51 -7.51 9.87
CA TRP A 143 7.79 -7.28 11.12
C TRP A 143 6.74 -6.16 11.00
N VAL A 144 7.06 -5.03 10.33
CA VAL A 144 6.07 -3.97 10.07
C VAL A 144 4.90 -4.53 9.27
N ALA A 145 5.16 -5.29 8.22
CA ALA A 145 4.11 -5.89 7.39
C ALA A 145 3.24 -6.86 8.22
N ASP A 146 3.86 -7.71 9.04
CA ASP A 146 3.14 -8.69 9.85
C ASP A 146 2.30 -8.06 10.99
N VAL A 147 2.64 -6.84 11.41
CA VAL A 147 1.85 -6.03 12.35
C VAL A 147 0.72 -5.29 11.64
N ILE A 148 1.04 -4.54 10.57
CA ILE A 148 0.13 -3.57 9.96
C ILE A 148 -0.87 -4.22 9.00
N VAL A 149 -0.42 -5.16 8.16
CA VAL A 149 -1.29 -5.72 7.12
C VAL A 149 -2.56 -6.32 7.73
N PRO A 150 -2.51 -7.11 8.82
CA PRO A 150 -3.72 -7.62 9.47
C PRO A 150 -4.61 -6.52 10.07
N VAL A 151 -4.03 -5.43 10.59
CA VAL A 151 -4.80 -4.29 11.13
C VAL A 151 -5.57 -3.59 10.02
N CYS A 152 -4.91 -3.30 8.89
CA CYS A 152 -5.56 -2.71 7.73
C CYS A 152 -6.64 -3.63 7.13
N LEU A 153 -6.39 -4.93 7.05
CA LEU A 153 -7.38 -5.90 6.59
C LEU A 153 -8.59 -5.98 7.52
N ASP A 154 -8.41 -5.83 8.83
CA ASP A 154 -9.54 -5.76 9.77
C ASP A 154 -10.34 -4.46 9.59
N VAL A 155 -9.68 -3.33 9.34
CA VAL A 155 -10.34 -2.06 8.98
C VAL A 155 -11.18 -2.25 7.70
N LEU A 156 -10.60 -2.82 6.63
CA LEU A 156 -11.32 -3.08 5.38
C LEU A 156 -12.49 -4.06 5.57
N ARG A 157 -12.32 -5.09 6.41
CA ARG A 157 -13.43 -5.98 6.78
C ARG A 157 -14.57 -5.22 7.46
N LEU A 158 -14.24 -4.29 8.36
CA LEU A 158 -15.22 -3.43 9.03
C LEU A 158 -15.87 -2.42 8.10
N THR A 159 -15.21 -2.02 7.00
CA THR A 159 -15.84 -1.12 6.03
C THR A 159 -16.85 -1.85 5.13
N GLY A 160 -16.71 -3.18 5.00
CA GLY A 160 -17.68 -4.05 4.33
C GLY A 160 -18.81 -4.60 5.21
N ASP A 161 -18.84 -4.29 6.51
CA ASP A 161 -19.84 -4.81 7.45
C ASP A 161 -20.98 -3.78 7.68
N PRO A 162 -22.24 -4.07 7.30
CA PRO A 162 -23.36 -3.15 7.49
C PRO A 162 -23.65 -2.75 8.95
N ALA A 163 -23.20 -3.54 9.93
CA ALA A 163 -23.37 -3.23 11.35
C ALA A 163 -22.27 -2.29 11.89
N SER A 164 -21.21 -2.07 11.12
CA SER A 164 -20.06 -1.26 11.52
C SER A 164 -20.33 0.23 11.28
N PRO A 165 -19.88 1.12 12.19
CA PRO A 165 -19.90 2.57 11.93
C PRO A 165 -18.95 2.97 10.79
N LEU A 166 -18.12 2.05 10.31
CA LEU A 166 -17.22 2.25 9.17
C LEU A 166 -17.85 1.75 7.85
N TYR A 167 -19.09 1.27 7.84
CA TYR A 167 -19.71 0.74 6.61
C TYR A 167 -19.69 1.77 5.47
N TRP A 168 -19.20 1.35 4.30
CA TRP A 168 -18.93 2.23 3.16
C TRP A 168 -20.17 2.98 2.66
N GLU A 169 -21.36 2.38 2.66
CA GLU A 169 -22.59 3.09 2.22
C GLU A 169 -22.99 4.21 3.18
N THR A 170 -22.58 4.12 4.45
CA THR A 170 -22.85 5.16 5.46
C THR A 170 -21.68 6.13 5.63
N ALA A 171 -20.72 6.11 4.70
CA ALA A 171 -19.48 6.87 4.82
C ALA A 171 -19.71 8.38 5.04
N GLU A 172 -20.73 8.96 4.39
CA GLU A 172 -21.06 10.37 4.58
C GLU A 172 -21.60 10.67 5.98
N ALA A 173 -22.57 9.86 6.44
CA ALA A 173 -23.17 10.01 7.76
C ALA A 173 -22.14 9.83 8.89
N ASN A 174 -21.15 8.95 8.68
CA ASN A 174 -20.10 8.61 9.64
C ASN A 174 -18.74 9.24 9.31
N ARG A 175 -18.72 10.31 8.51
CA ARG A 175 -17.49 10.97 8.03
C ARG A 175 -16.49 11.28 9.14
N ARG A 176 -16.97 11.78 10.29
CA ARG A 176 -16.13 12.11 11.45
C ARG A 176 -15.44 10.88 12.04
N ILE A 177 -16.19 9.81 12.28
CA ILE A 177 -15.65 8.56 12.86
C ILE A 177 -14.63 7.96 11.90
N ARG A 178 -14.96 7.89 10.61
CA ARG A 178 -14.06 7.36 9.58
C ARG A 178 -12.78 8.18 9.45
N GLY A 179 -12.88 9.51 9.52
CA GLY A 179 -11.72 10.40 9.56
C GLY A 179 -10.81 10.15 10.76
N GLN A 180 -11.39 10.02 11.97
CA GLN A 180 -10.63 9.71 13.18
C GLN A 180 -9.90 8.37 13.09
N VAL A 181 -10.56 7.33 12.57
CA VAL A 181 -9.93 6.02 12.36
C VAL A 181 -8.83 6.09 11.29
N ASN A 182 -9.04 6.88 10.23
CA ASN A 182 -8.02 7.11 9.20
C ASN A 182 -6.75 7.76 9.78
N ASP A 183 -6.90 8.85 10.54
CA ASP A 183 -5.79 9.59 11.14
C ASP A 183 -5.01 8.72 12.14
N ARG A 184 -5.74 7.92 12.93
CA ARG A 184 -5.14 6.93 13.83
C ARG A 184 -4.41 5.83 13.08
N LEU A 185 -4.96 5.34 11.96
CA LEU A 185 -4.29 4.33 11.13
C LEU A 185 -2.96 4.83 10.56
N VAL A 186 -2.93 6.08 10.08
CA VAL A 186 -1.68 6.71 9.60
C VAL A 186 -0.68 6.88 10.76
N THR A 187 -1.13 7.37 11.91
CA THR A 187 -0.29 7.53 13.11
C THR A 187 0.29 6.20 13.58
N VAL A 188 -0.54 5.17 13.70
CA VAL A 188 -0.10 3.82 14.12
C VAL A 188 0.89 3.23 13.12
N PHE A 189 0.70 3.48 11.82
CA PHE A 189 1.65 3.07 10.80
C PHE A 189 3.01 3.76 10.99
N GLN A 190 3.02 5.09 11.15
CA GLN A 190 4.22 5.88 11.45
C GLN A 190 4.95 5.39 12.70
N ASP A 191 4.22 5.18 13.79
CA ASP A 191 4.79 4.71 15.07
C ASP A 191 5.40 3.32 14.93
N THR A 192 4.74 2.44 14.16
CA THR A 192 5.26 1.10 13.87
C THR A 192 6.56 1.15 13.07
N LEU A 193 6.66 2.05 12.09
CA LEU A 193 7.90 2.28 11.34
C LEU A 193 9.03 2.81 12.24
N HIS A 194 8.74 3.80 13.08
CA HIS A 194 9.73 4.34 14.02
C HIS A 194 10.21 3.27 15.02
N GLN A 195 9.29 2.46 15.54
CA GLN A 195 9.63 1.35 16.42
C GLN A 195 10.54 0.34 15.71
N ALA A 196 10.21 -0.05 14.47
CA ALA A 196 11.03 -0.97 13.69
C ALA A 196 12.43 -0.39 13.41
N ALA A 197 12.53 0.91 13.12
CA ALA A 197 13.81 1.57 12.82
C ALA A 197 14.75 1.66 14.05
N GLN A 198 14.18 1.84 15.24
CA GLN A 198 14.94 2.10 16.48
C GLN A 198 15.15 0.84 17.34
N ALA A 199 14.39 -0.22 17.12
CA ALA A 199 14.43 -1.41 17.97
C ALA A 199 15.76 -2.17 17.85
N LEU A 200 16.41 -2.39 19.00
CA LEU A 200 17.49 -3.38 19.14
C LEU A 200 16.94 -4.81 19.08
N THR A 201 15.74 -5.00 19.66
CA THR A 201 14.98 -6.25 19.61
C THR A 201 13.53 -5.91 19.28
N LEU A 202 12.99 -6.56 18.25
CA LEU A 202 11.60 -6.34 17.83
C LEU A 202 10.62 -6.93 18.85
N PRO A 203 9.51 -6.24 19.17
CA PRO A 203 8.44 -6.81 19.97
C PRO A 203 7.84 -8.05 19.32
N GLU A 204 7.22 -8.92 20.11
CA GLU A 204 6.39 -10.00 19.58
C GLU A 204 5.29 -9.44 18.66
N VAL A 205 5.17 -10.01 17.46
CA VAL A 205 4.20 -9.57 16.43
C VAL A 205 2.78 -9.53 16.98
N GLU A 206 2.34 -10.56 17.69
CA GLU A 206 0.96 -10.65 18.17
C GLU A 206 0.63 -9.54 19.19
N SER A 207 1.56 -9.28 20.12
CA SER A 207 1.40 -8.19 21.08
C SER A 207 1.45 -6.82 20.41
N ALA A 208 2.30 -6.62 19.39
CA ALA A 208 2.38 -5.36 18.65
C ALA A 208 1.13 -5.12 17.81
N ARG A 209 0.65 -6.15 17.10
CA ARG A 209 -0.59 -6.14 16.33
C ARG A 209 -1.80 -5.80 17.18
N ARG A 210 -1.94 -6.39 18.37
CA ARG A 210 -3.03 -6.06 19.29
C ARG A 210 -3.03 -4.58 19.66
N ARG A 211 -1.87 -4.03 20.06
CA ARG A 211 -1.74 -2.59 20.39
C ARG A 211 -2.03 -1.70 19.18
N ALA A 212 -1.51 -2.05 18.01
CA ALA A 212 -1.76 -1.30 16.78
C ALA A 212 -3.26 -1.28 16.46
N ARG A 213 -3.94 -2.43 16.54
CA ARG A 213 -5.38 -2.54 16.33
C ARG A 213 -6.18 -1.69 17.33
N GLU A 214 -5.83 -1.75 18.61
CA GLU A 214 -6.44 -0.93 19.67
C GLU A 214 -6.25 0.56 19.38
N GLY A 215 -5.04 0.99 19.00
CA GLY A 215 -4.75 2.38 18.67
C GLY A 215 -5.51 2.92 17.45
N VAL A 216 -5.91 2.04 16.52
CA VAL A 216 -6.72 2.41 15.36
C VAL A 216 -8.21 2.48 15.69
N LEU A 217 -8.73 1.49 16.44
CA LEU A 217 -10.18 1.29 16.60
C LEU A 217 -10.79 1.85 17.90
N LEU A 218 -9.98 2.21 18.92
CA LEU A 218 -10.42 2.81 20.19
C LEU A 218 -10.10 4.30 20.22
#